data_AF-A0AA46YN74-F1
#
_entry.id   AF-A0AA46YN74-F1
#
_cell.length_a   1.000
_cell.length_b   1.000
_cell.length_c   1.000
_cell.angle_alpha   90.00
_cell.angle_beta   90.00
_cell.angle_gamma   90.00
#
_symmetry.space_group_name_H-M   'P 1'
#
loop_
_entity.id
_entity.type
_entity.pdbx_description
1 polymer ?
#
loop_
_entity_poly.entity_id
_entity_poly.type
_entity_poly.pdbx_seq_one_letter_code
_entity_poly.pdbx_strand_id
1 'polypeptide(L)'
;MKPKFFVIIAFLVLALGWFSYWMNFGFIHKLEISSSQEHWALFGDFLGGVVNPILTFLTILILVRSLSLHKEEVGKVNKHEKVRSFETHFFNMIASQKTLYDNFVLEVGFDVKEEYNSANAVIALEDIILEIKSNGGSKEDIAHALNEYDSEDRIYSVVRTFSVIVKLVEKKLSDSCGFDKDERSEYYEVLINYTDFSLVRLILISIKYTEYAQTNCLRNNKEFMGVFETLGISDYLKNI
;
A
#
# COMPACT_ATOMS: atom_id res chain seq x y z
N MET A 1 -12.47 -7.30 29.53
CA MET A 1 -12.64 -6.91 30.95
C MET A 1 -11.69 -5.77 31.27
N LYS A 2 -12.18 -4.67 31.85
CA LYS A 2 -11.39 -3.43 32.04
C LYS A 2 -10.30 -3.64 33.12
N PRO A 3 -9.09 -3.08 32.96
CA PRO A 3 -7.96 -3.26 33.88
C PRO A 3 -8.30 -2.89 35.34
N LYS A 4 -9.26 -1.98 35.56
CA LYS A 4 -9.76 -1.59 36.89
C LYS A 4 -10.36 -2.77 37.69
N PHE A 5 -10.92 -3.77 37.03
CA PHE A 5 -11.53 -4.93 37.70
C PHE A 5 -10.49 -5.86 38.34
N PHE A 6 -9.35 -6.07 37.69
CA PHE A 6 -8.25 -6.89 38.23
C PHE A 6 -7.61 -6.25 39.47
N VAL A 7 -7.51 -4.92 39.50
CA VAL A 7 -6.99 -4.17 40.66
C VAL A 7 -7.90 -4.34 41.87
N ILE A 8 -9.23 -4.27 41.68
CA ILE A 8 -10.21 -4.45 42.76
C ILE A 8 -10.14 -5.88 43.32
N ILE A 9 -10.05 -6.89 42.46
CA ILE A 9 -9.91 -8.29 42.90
C ILE A 9 -8.61 -8.50 43.68
N ALA A 10 -7.48 -7.98 43.18
CA ALA A 10 -6.20 -8.10 43.87
C ALA A 10 -6.24 -7.47 45.27
N PHE A 11 -6.86 -6.28 45.39
CA PHE A 11 -7.05 -5.63 46.68
C PHE A 11 -7.95 -6.44 47.64
N LEU A 12 -9.05 -6.99 47.14
CA LEU A 12 -9.95 -7.83 47.95
C LEU A 12 -9.28 -9.12 48.43
N VAL A 13 -8.46 -9.77 47.59
CA VAL A 13 -7.71 -10.97 47.97
C VAL A 13 -6.68 -10.66 49.05
N LEU A 14 -5.95 -9.55 48.91
CA LEU A 14 -5.01 -9.09 49.93
C LEU A 14 -5.72 -8.76 51.25
N ALA A 15 -6.82 -8.01 51.19
CA ALA A 15 -7.61 -7.65 52.36
C ALA A 15 -8.18 -8.90 53.06
N LEU A 16 -8.67 -9.88 52.30
CA LEU A 16 -9.18 -11.14 52.83
C LEU A 16 -8.07 -11.98 53.46
N GLY A 17 -6.89 -12.03 52.85
CA GLY A 17 -5.71 -12.72 53.40
C GLY A 17 -5.29 -12.12 54.75
N TRP A 18 -5.17 -10.80 54.83
CA TRP A 18 -4.88 -10.08 56.08
C TRP A 18 -5.99 -10.28 57.12
N PHE A 19 -7.25 -10.23 56.72
CA PHE A 19 -8.39 -10.44 57.60
C PHE A 19 -8.42 -11.87 58.16
N SER A 20 -8.20 -12.88 57.31
CA SER A 20 -8.16 -14.28 57.72
C SER A 20 -7.00 -14.56 58.68
N TYR A 21 -5.83 -13.95 58.45
CA TYR A 21 -4.68 -14.04 59.35
C TYR A 21 -5.00 -13.43 60.71
N TRP A 22 -5.56 -12.21 60.73
CA TRP A 22 -5.96 -11.53 61.97
C TRP A 22 -7.02 -12.30 62.75
N MET A 23 -8.04 -12.86 62.08
CA MET A 23 -9.08 -13.68 62.72
C MET A 23 -8.51 -14.94 63.37
N ASN A 24 -7.59 -15.63 62.70
CA ASN A 24 -7.04 -16.88 63.21
C ASN A 24 -6.08 -16.64 64.38
N PHE A 25 -5.07 -15.78 64.20
CA PHE A 25 -4.02 -15.60 65.19
C PHE A 25 -4.40 -14.61 66.30
N GLY A 26 -5.13 -13.54 65.96
CA GLY A 26 -5.54 -12.50 66.92
C GLY A 26 -6.81 -12.84 67.70
N PHE A 27 -7.86 -13.36 67.05
CA PHE A 27 -9.16 -13.60 67.69
C PHE A 27 -9.31 -15.03 68.24
N ILE A 28 -8.99 -16.06 67.44
CA ILE A 28 -9.16 -17.47 67.84
C ILE A 28 -8.06 -17.91 68.81
N HIS A 29 -6.79 -17.69 68.45
CA HIS A 29 -5.65 -18.12 69.27
C HIS A 29 -5.19 -17.11 70.32
N LYS A 30 -5.78 -15.89 70.35
CA LYS A 30 -5.48 -14.80 71.29
C LYS A 30 -3.98 -14.55 71.48
N LEU A 31 -3.20 -14.69 70.41
CA LEU A 31 -1.77 -14.44 70.46
C LEU A 31 -1.53 -12.95 70.59
N GLU A 32 -0.68 -12.56 71.54
CA GLU A 32 -0.25 -11.18 71.67
C GLU A 32 0.62 -10.77 70.48
N ILE A 33 0.47 -9.53 70.05
CA ILE A 33 1.34 -8.97 69.01
C ILE A 33 2.77 -8.96 69.58
N SER A 34 3.70 -9.57 68.85
CA SER A 34 5.09 -9.62 69.27
C SER A 34 5.63 -8.21 69.50
N SER A 35 6.11 -7.95 70.72
CA SER A 35 6.84 -6.72 71.06
C SER A 35 8.32 -6.79 70.67
N SER A 36 8.81 -7.97 70.28
CA SER A 36 10.18 -8.15 69.80
C SER A 36 10.30 -7.69 68.35
N GLN A 37 11.22 -6.75 68.12
CA GLN A 37 11.59 -6.27 66.79
C GLN A 37 12.17 -7.40 65.92
N GLU A 38 12.80 -8.42 66.52
CA GLU A 38 13.41 -9.55 65.82
C GLU A 38 12.36 -10.39 65.07
N HIS A 39 11.20 -10.64 65.68
CA HIS A 39 10.12 -11.39 65.04
C HIS A 39 9.52 -10.66 63.84
N TRP A 40 9.46 -9.32 63.91
CA TRP A 40 9.02 -8.48 62.79
C TRP A 40 10.04 -8.45 61.66
N ALA A 41 11.33 -8.46 61.99
CA ALA A 41 12.40 -8.58 60.99
C ALA A 41 12.29 -9.92 60.24
N LEU A 42 12.16 -11.04 60.97
CA LEU A 42 11.98 -12.39 60.37
C LEU A 42 10.72 -12.49 59.50
N PHE A 43 9.61 -11.88 59.91
CA PHE A 43 8.39 -11.81 59.11
C PHE A 43 8.59 -10.98 57.84
N GLY A 44 9.26 -9.83 57.95
CA GLY A 44 9.64 -9.00 56.82
C GLY A 44 10.53 -9.74 55.83
N ASP A 45 11.48 -10.55 56.31
CA ASP A 45 12.36 -11.37 55.48
C ASP A 45 11.59 -12.48 54.75
N PHE A 46 10.65 -13.14 55.42
CA PHE A 46 9.78 -14.15 54.78
C PHE A 46 8.87 -13.51 53.72
N LEU A 47 8.17 -12.41 54.07
CA LEU A 47 7.33 -11.69 53.12
C LEU A 47 8.14 -11.17 51.94
N GLY A 48 9.30 -10.55 52.19
CA GLY A 48 10.20 -10.07 51.14
C GLY A 48 10.69 -11.22 50.26
N GLY A 49 11.05 -12.36 50.87
CA GLY A 49 11.51 -13.56 50.18
C GLY A 49 10.46 -14.20 49.28
N VAL A 50 9.16 -14.05 49.58
CA VAL A 50 8.06 -14.59 48.75
C VAL A 50 7.54 -13.55 47.76
N VAL A 51 7.31 -12.32 48.23
CA VAL A 51 6.70 -11.24 47.43
C VAL A 51 7.67 -10.73 46.37
N ASN A 52 8.96 -10.57 46.65
CA ASN A 52 9.90 -10.03 45.66
C ASN A 52 10.05 -10.92 44.42
N PRO A 53 10.21 -12.26 44.53
CA PRO A 53 10.21 -13.13 43.35
C PRO A 53 8.91 -13.08 42.56
N ILE A 54 7.75 -13.03 43.23
CA ILE A 54 6.44 -12.93 42.56
C ILE A 54 6.33 -11.60 41.79
N LEU A 55 6.68 -10.48 42.42
CA LEU A 55 6.67 -9.17 41.78
C LEU A 55 7.67 -9.09 40.62
N THR A 56 8.86 -9.67 40.78
CA THR A 56 9.88 -9.74 39.74
C THR A 56 9.36 -10.54 38.55
N PHE A 57 8.74 -11.69 38.79
CA PHE A 57 8.13 -12.52 37.74
C PHE A 57 7.00 -11.79 37.02
N LEU A 58 6.08 -11.15 37.76
CA LEU A 58 5.01 -10.34 37.17
C LEU A 58 5.56 -9.18 36.34
N THR A 59 6.62 -8.53 36.80
CA THR A 59 7.30 -7.47 36.06
C THR A 59 7.85 -8.00 34.74
N ILE A 60 8.50 -9.17 34.74
CA ILE A 60 8.99 -9.81 33.52
C ILE A 60 7.82 -10.12 32.56
N LEU A 61 6.69 -10.65 33.05
CA LEU A 61 5.52 -10.92 32.22
C LEU A 61 4.94 -9.65 31.57
N ILE A 62 4.83 -8.57 32.34
CA ILE A 62 4.36 -7.27 31.82
C ILE A 62 5.33 -6.75 30.77
N LEU A 63 6.64 -6.83 31.00
CA LEU A 63 7.67 -6.41 30.05
C LEU A 63 7.59 -7.21 28.74
N VAL A 64 7.47 -8.53 28.81
CA VAL A 64 7.33 -9.39 27.62
C VAL A 64 6.08 -9.00 26.82
N ARG A 65 4.95 -8.79 27.51
CA ARG A 65 3.70 -8.37 26.86
C ARG A 65 3.82 -6.98 26.23
N SER A 66 4.44 -6.04 26.94
CA SER A 66 4.68 -4.68 26.45
C SER A 66 5.56 -4.69 25.21
N LEU A 67 6.61 -5.53 25.19
CA LEU A 67 7.49 -5.69 24.03
C LEU A 67 6.74 -6.27 22.82
N SER A 68 5.85 -7.24 23.03
CA SER A 68 5.03 -7.81 21.95
C SER A 68 4.13 -6.75 21.32
N LEU A 69 3.40 -5.98 22.15
CA LEU A 69 2.54 -4.90 21.67
C LEU A 69 3.33 -3.84 20.91
N HIS A 70 4.49 -3.44 21.44
CA HIS A 70 5.35 -2.46 20.78
C HIS A 70 5.84 -2.93 19.41
N LYS A 71 6.22 -4.21 19.27
CA LYS A 71 6.60 -4.79 17.98
C LYS A 71 5.45 -4.76 16.96
N GLU A 72 4.24 -5.06 17.39
CA GLU A 72 3.05 -5.00 16.53
C GLU A 72 2.74 -3.56 16.08
N GLU A 73 2.83 -2.59 16.99
CA GLU A 73 2.65 -1.16 16.66
C GLU A 73 3.69 -0.66 15.67
N VAL A 74 4.98 -0.97 15.90
CA VAL A 74 6.07 -0.63 14.97
C VAL A 74 5.84 -1.27 13.59
N GLY A 75 5.37 -2.52 13.55
CA GLY A 75 5.01 -3.19 12.30
C GLY A 75 3.91 -2.44 11.52
N LYS A 76 2.86 -2.02 12.22
CA LYS A 76 1.75 -1.23 11.62
C LYS A 76 2.24 0.13 11.13
N VAL A 77 3.00 0.86 11.95
CA VAL A 77 3.57 2.17 11.58
C VAL A 77 4.45 2.03 10.33
N ASN A 78 5.32 1.01 10.28
CA ASN A 78 6.17 0.75 9.12
C ASN A 78 5.35 0.46 7.85
N LYS A 79 4.24 -0.31 7.95
CA LYS A 79 3.34 -0.53 6.79
C LYS A 79 2.70 0.79 6.35
N HIS A 80 2.18 1.58 7.28
CA HIS A 80 1.57 2.88 6.98
C HIS A 80 2.56 3.87 6.35
N GLU A 81 3.80 3.94 6.84
CA GLU A 81 4.84 4.79 6.25
C GLU A 81 5.20 4.37 4.83
N LYS A 82 5.28 3.06 4.57
CA LYS A 82 5.51 2.54 3.21
C LYS A 82 4.38 2.93 2.26
N VAL A 83 3.12 2.82 2.69
CA VAL A 83 1.95 3.27 1.90
C VAL A 83 2.05 4.77 1.64
N ARG A 84 2.26 5.58 2.68
CA ARG A 84 2.36 7.04 2.55
C ARG A 84 3.48 7.49 1.62
N SER A 85 4.66 6.86 1.73
CA SER A 85 5.79 7.10 0.84
C SER A 85 5.45 6.70 -0.59
N PHE A 86 4.80 5.55 -0.78
CA PHE A 86 4.32 5.10 -2.08
C PHE A 86 3.32 6.08 -2.69
N GLU A 87 2.26 6.47 -1.97
CA GLU A 87 1.24 7.42 -2.44
C GLU A 87 1.86 8.75 -2.86
N THR A 88 2.78 9.27 -2.05
CA THR A 88 3.51 10.50 -2.37
C THR A 88 4.26 10.36 -3.69
N HIS A 89 4.98 9.27 -3.91
CA HIS A 89 5.68 9.02 -5.17
C HIS A 89 4.70 8.80 -6.34
N PHE A 90 3.63 8.06 -6.12
CA PHE A 90 2.62 7.72 -7.11
C PHE A 90 1.93 8.97 -7.65
N PHE A 91 1.39 9.83 -6.78
CA PHE A 91 0.72 11.06 -7.21
C PHE A 91 1.68 12.08 -7.84
N ASN A 92 2.92 12.16 -7.34
CA ASN A 92 3.95 13.00 -7.97
C ASN A 92 4.29 12.52 -9.39
N MET A 93 4.32 11.20 -9.61
CA MET A 93 4.56 10.64 -10.94
C MET A 93 3.37 10.85 -11.89
N ILE A 94 2.13 10.76 -11.39
CA ILE A 94 0.93 11.11 -12.18
C ILE A 94 0.99 12.59 -12.59
N ALA A 95 1.29 13.48 -11.65
CA ALA A 95 1.44 14.91 -11.95
C ALA A 95 2.55 15.17 -12.99
N SER A 96 3.71 14.49 -12.85
CA SER A 96 4.79 14.60 -13.84
C SER A 96 4.40 14.04 -15.21
N GLN A 97 3.66 12.93 -15.25
CA GLN A 97 3.15 12.33 -16.48
C GLN A 97 2.19 13.29 -17.18
N LYS A 98 1.28 13.92 -16.44
CA LYS A 98 0.39 14.96 -16.97
C LYS A 98 1.18 16.11 -17.58
N THR A 99 2.16 16.67 -16.87
CA THR A 99 3.01 17.75 -17.41
C THR A 99 3.75 17.34 -18.69
N LEU A 100 4.25 16.09 -18.76
CA LEU A 100 4.88 15.59 -19.98
C LEU A 100 3.88 15.45 -21.13
N TYR A 101 2.66 15.00 -20.83
CA TYR A 101 1.59 14.87 -21.81
C TYR A 101 1.03 16.21 -22.30
N ASP A 102 0.96 17.22 -21.44
CA ASP A 102 0.56 18.58 -21.82
C ASP A 102 1.56 19.21 -22.80
N ASN A 103 2.81 18.74 -22.82
CA ASN A 103 3.85 19.14 -23.77
C ASN A 103 4.04 18.12 -24.91
N PHE A 104 3.21 17.09 -25.01
CA PHE A 104 3.28 16.10 -26.07
C PHE A 104 2.86 16.72 -27.39
N VAL A 105 3.69 16.60 -28.42
CA VAL A 105 3.42 17.12 -29.76
C VAL A 105 3.74 16.04 -30.78
N LEU A 106 2.96 15.91 -31.84
CA LEU A 106 3.30 15.06 -32.99
C LEU A 106 3.29 15.87 -34.27
N GLU A 107 4.24 15.58 -35.13
CA GLU A 107 4.29 16.11 -36.49
C GLU A 107 3.65 15.10 -37.42
N VAL A 108 2.54 15.49 -38.05
CA VAL A 108 1.78 14.63 -38.96
C VAL A 108 1.75 15.26 -40.35
N GLY A 109 2.06 14.48 -41.38
CA GLY A 109 2.04 14.91 -42.78
C GLY A 109 3.25 14.41 -43.57
N PHE A 110 3.06 14.22 -44.88
CA PHE A 110 4.11 13.77 -45.81
C PHE A 110 4.92 14.93 -46.40
N ASP A 111 4.25 15.95 -46.96
CA ASP A 111 4.90 17.10 -47.61
C ASP A 111 4.98 18.35 -46.70
N VAL A 112 3.90 18.63 -45.96
CA VAL A 112 3.85 19.70 -44.96
C VAL A 112 3.52 19.04 -43.63
N LYS A 113 4.49 19.05 -42.72
CA LYS A 113 4.32 18.55 -41.36
C LYS A 113 3.54 19.57 -40.55
N GLU A 114 2.36 19.18 -40.11
CA GLU A 114 1.56 19.94 -39.17
C GLU A 114 1.76 19.44 -37.75
N GLU A 115 1.90 20.36 -36.80
CA GLU A 115 2.07 20.04 -35.39
C GLU A 115 0.72 19.91 -34.68
N TYR A 116 0.51 18.77 -34.05
CA TYR A 116 -0.66 18.49 -33.22
C TYR A 116 -0.23 18.31 -31.76
N ASN A 117 -0.94 18.95 -30.84
CA ASN A 117 -0.61 18.92 -29.40
C ASN A 117 -1.54 17.97 -28.63
N SER A 118 -1.00 17.25 -27.64
CA SER A 118 -1.68 16.44 -26.63
C SER A 118 -2.87 15.65 -27.18
N ALA A 119 -4.10 16.06 -26.84
CA ALA A 119 -5.31 15.36 -27.27
C ALA A 119 -5.51 15.38 -28.79
N ASN A 120 -5.17 16.48 -29.46
CA ASN A 120 -5.30 16.62 -30.91
C ASN A 120 -4.31 15.70 -31.64
N ALA A 121 -3.11 15.50 -31.07
CA ALA A 121 -2.13 14.56 -31.60
C ALA A 121 -2.67 13.12 -31.59
N VAL A 122 -3.35 12.75 -30.51
CA VAL A 122 -3.99 11.43 -30.40
C VAL A 122 -5.13 11.28 -31.40
N ILE A 123 -5.97 12.31 -31.59
CA ILE A 123 -7.05 12.29 -32.59
C ILE A 123 -6.48 12.13 -34.00
N ALA A 124 -5.44 12.89 -34.35
CA ALA A 124 -4.79 12.77 -35.66
C ALA A 124 -4.23 11.36 -35.91
N LEU A 125 -3.62 10.74 -34.88
CA LEU A 125 -3.18 9.35 -34.96
C LEU A 125 -4.34 8.37 -35.13
N GLU A 126 -5.46 8.57 -34.42
CA GLU A 126 -6.66 7.74 -34.58
C GLU A 126 -7.22 7.81 -36.00
N ASP A 127 -7.29 9.01 -36.57
CA ASP A 127 -7.77 9.23 -37.94
C ASP A 127 -6.90 8.49 -38.96
N ILE A 128 -5.57 8.54 -38.80
CA ILE A 128 -4.63 7.76 -39.64
C ILE A 128 -4.88 6.26 -39.51
N ILE A 129 -5.07 5.76 -38.27
CA ILE A 129 -5.32 4.33 -38.03
C ILE A 129 -6.62 3.90 -38.72
N LEU A 130 -7.67 4.71 -38.61
CA LEU A 130 -8.96 4.45 -39.24
C LEU A 130 -8.85 4.49 -40.78
N GLU A 131 -8.09 5.43 -41.33
CA GLU A 131 -7.84 5.50 -42.77
C GLU A 131 -7.13 4.24 -43.27
N ILE A 132 -6.04 3.83 -42.63
CA ILE A 132 -5.29 2.60 -42.98
C ILE A 132 -6.22 1.39 -42.96
N LYS A 133 -7.04 1.25 -41.91
CA LYS A 133 -8.02 0.16 -41.82
C LYS A 133 -9.08 0.20 -42.91
N SER A 134 -9.60 1.38 -43.23
CA SER A 134 -10.64 1.54 -44.26
C SER A 134 -10.13 1.14 -45.64
N ASN A 135 -8.82 1.33 -45.88
CA ASN A 135 -8.11 0.90 -47.07
C ASN A 135 -7.69 -0.58 -47.05
N GLY A 136 -8.09 -1.35 -46.03
CA GLY A 136 -7.78 -2.77 -45.89
C GLY A 136 -6.37 -3.06 -45.35
N GLY A 137 -5.70 -2.06 -44.77
CA GLY A 137 -4.38 -2.20 -44.16
C GLY A 137 -4.36 -3.17 -42.98
N SER A 138 -3.23 -3.84 -42.82
CA SER A 138 -2.96 -4.81 -41.77
C SER A 138 -2.57 -4.15 -40.44
N LYS A 139 -2.44 -4.96 -39.38
CA LYS A 139 -1.94 -4.48 -38.09
C LYS A 139 -0.49 -3.98 -38.22
N GLU A 140 0.27 -4.63 -39.08
CA GLU A 140 1.67 -4.34 -39.36
C GLU A 140 1.83 -2.99 -40.07
N ASP A 141 0.92 -2.64 -40.99
CA ASP A 141 0.92 -1.33 -41.67
C ASP A 141 0.68 -0.19 -40.67
N ILE A 142 -0.23 -0.41 -39.71
CA ILE A 142 -0.49 0.55 -38.62
C ILE A 142 0.74 0.67 -37.72
N ALA A 143 1.38 -0.45 -37.36
CA ALA A 143 2.58 -0.44 -36.55
C ALA A 143 3.73 0.31 -37.25
N HIS A 144 3.87 0.15 -38.57
CA HIS A 144 4.85 0.89 -39.37
C HIS A 144 4.58 2.39 -39.33
N ALA A 145 3.33 2.81 -39.61
CA ALA A 145 2.94 4.21 -39.57
C ALA A 145 3.21 4.84 -38.19
N LEU A 146 2.84 4.15 -37.11
CA LEU A 146 3.09 4.65 -35.75
C LEU A 146 4.59 4.87 -35.47
N ASN A 147 5.46 3.97 -35.95
CA ASN A 147 6.91 4.14 -35.79
C ASN A 147 7.47 5.28 -36.65
N GLU A 148 6.90 5.54 -37.84
CA GLU A 148 7.31 6.68 -38.68
C GLU A 148 6.93 8.02 -38.03
N TYR A 149 5.71 8.12 -37.51
CA TYR A 149 5.26 9.32 -36.80
C TYR A 149 5.95 9.51 -35.44
N ASP A 150 6.49 8.44 -34.85
CA ASP A 150 7.26 8.48 -33.59
C ASP A 150 8.78 8.61 -33.79
N SER A 151 9.23 9.22 -34.88
CA SER A 151 10.68 9.38 -35.18
C SER A 151 11.49 10.10 -34.09
N GLU A 152 10.84 10.87 -33.20
CA GLU A 152 11.46 11.55 -32.07
C GLU A 152 11.17 10.89 -30.69
N ASP A 153 10.70 9.63 -30.67
CA ASP A 153 10.40 8.86 -29.45
C ASP A 153 9.40 9.56 -28.49
N ARG A 154 8.50 10.39 -29.02
CA ARG A 154 7.53 11.16 -28.24
C ARG A 154 6.42 10.25 -27.70
N ILE A 155 5.84 9.37 -28.53
CA ILE A 155 4.87 8.34 -28.11
C ILE A 155 5.56 7.37 -27.15
N TYR A 156 6.75 6.88 -27.52
CA TYR A 156 7.55 6.01 -26.65
C TYR A 156 7.78 6.60 -25.27
N SER A 157 8.15 7.88 -25.17
CA SER A 157 8.42 8.57 -23.89
C SER A 157 7.19 8.66 -23.00
N VAL A 158 6.03 8.96 -23.58
CA VAL A 158 4.75 9.03 -22.88
C VAL A 158 4.32 7.65 -22.38
N VAL A 159 4.37 6.64 -23.24
CA VAL A 159 4.06 5.24 -22.89
C VAL A 159 5.00 4.72 -21.82
N ARG A 160 6.28 5.05 -21.91
CA ARG A 160 7.28 4.70 -20.90
C ARG A 160 6.93 5.28 -19.55
N THR A 161 6.61 6.57 -19.48
CA THR A 161 6.28 7.24 -18.22
C THR A 161 5.08 6.56 -17.55
N PHE A 162 4.02 6.29 -18.31
CA PHE A 162 2.86 5.54 -17.82
C PHE A 162 3.24 4.14 -17.31
N SER A 163 4.03 3.39 -18.09
CA SER A 163 4.46 2.03 -17.72
C SER A 163 5.29 1.98 -16.44
N VAL A 164 6.08 3.02 -16.15
CA VAL A 164 6.88 3.09 -14.92
C VAL A 164 5.98 3.27 -13.70
N ILE A 165 4.85 3.98 -13.83
CA ILE A 165 3.87 4.10 -12.73
C ILE A 165 3.21 2.73 -12.47
N VAL A 166 2.81 2.01 -13.51
CA VAL A 166 2.26 0.65 -13.36
C VAL A 166 3.25 -0.29 -12.66
N LYS A 167 4.53 -0.23 -13.03
CA LYS A 167 5.61 -0.98 -12.36
C LYS A 167 5.85 -0.54 -10.92
N LEU A 168 5.63 0.74 -10.59
CA LEU A 168 5.75 1.24 -9.23
C LEU A 168 4.71 0.56 -8.33
N VAL A 169 3.44 0.51 -8.79
CA VAL A 169 2.35 -0.18 -8.09
C VAL A 169 2.70 -1.65 -7.88
N GLU A 170 3.06 -2.36 -8.95
CA GLU A 170 3.41 -3.78 -8.91
C GLU A 170 4.53 -4.09 -7.91
N LYS A 171 5.59 -3.26 -7.91
CA LYS A 171 6.75 -3.46 -7.06
C LYS A 171 6.49 -3.09 -5.60
N LYS A 172 5.86 -1.94 -5.35
CA LYS A 172 5.72 -1.36 -4.01
C LYS A 172 4.53 -1.93 -3.23
N LEU A 173 3.50 -2.39 -3.93
CA LEU A 173 2.31 -3.01 -3.38
C LEU A 173 2.25 -4.52 -3.68
N SER A 174 3.41 -5.17 -3.75
CA SER A 174 3.49 -6.62 -3.98
C SER A 174 3.01 -7.43 -2.78
N ASP A 175 2.65 -8.69 -3.02
CA ASP A 175 2.29 -9.65 -1.96
C ASP A 175 3.38 -9.78 -0.88
N SER A 176 4.66 -9.69 -1.30
CA SER A 176 5.82 -9.70 -0.38
C SER A 176 5.85 -8.52 0.59
N CYS A 177 5.20 -7.41 0.22
CA CYS A 177 5.06 -6.23 1.05
C CYS A 177 3.77 -6.26 1.92
N GLY A 178 2.99 -7.34 1.85
CA GLY A 178 1.77 -7.53 2.64
C GLY A 178 0.56 -6.81 2.05
N PHE A 179 0.51 -6.68 0.72
CA PHE A 179 -0.61 -6.13 -0.03
C PHE A 179 -1.23 -7.18 -0.93
N ASP A 180 -2.55 -7.16 -1.09
CA ASP A 180 -3.25 -8.08 -1.97
C ASP A 180 -3.51 -7.48 -3.37
N LYS A 181 -4.10 -8.32 -4.23
CA LYS A 181 -4.45 -7.96 -5.61
C LYS A 181 -5.54 -6.89 -5.68
N ASP A 182 -6.48 -6.87 -4.74
CA ASP A 182 -7.59 -5.93 -4.76
C ASP A 182 -7.06 -4.54 -4.41
N GLU A 183 -6.21 -4.43 -3.39
CA GLU A 183 -5.47 -3.21 -3.05
C GLU A 183 -4.66 -2.68 -4.26
N ARG A 184 -3.97 -3.53 -5.02
CA ARG A 184 -3.27 -3.10 -6.25
C ARG A 184 -4.22 -2.62 -7.35
N SER A 185 -5.34 -3.31 -7.53
CA SER A 185 -6.34 -3.00 -8.55
C SER A 185 -6.97 -1.63 -8.30
N GLU A 186 -7.23 -1.26 -7.04
CA GLU A 186 -7.68 0.08 -6.67
C GLU A 186 -6.70 1.18 -7.15
N TYR A 187 -5.39 0.99 -6.97
CA TYR A 187 -4.40 1.97 -7.44
C TYR A 187 -4.26 2.01 -8.97
N TYR A 188 -4.44 0.89 -9.67
CA TYR A 188 -4.52 0.89 -11.13
C TYR A 188 -5.76 1.65 -11.63
N GLU A 189 -6.90 1.50 -10.95
CA GLU A 189 -8.11 2.26 -11.24
C GLU A 189 -7.89 3.76 -11.02
N VAL A 190 -7.29 4.15 -9.88
CA VAL A 190 -6.92 5.55 -9.63
C VAL A 190 -5.98 6.07 -10.72
N LEU A 191 -4.97 5.31 -11.12
CA LEU A 191 -4.06 5.72 -12.20
C LEU A 191 -4.83 6.00 -13.50
N ILE A 192 -5.71 5.08 -13.92
CA ILE A 192 -6.47 5.22 -15.16
C ILE A 192 -7.44 6.42 -15.07
N ASN A 193 -8.17 6.55 -13.96
CA ASN A 193 -9.18 7.60 -13.78
C ASN A 193 -8.57 9.00 -13.65
N TYR A 194 -7.35 9.13 -13.13
CA TYR A 194 -6.64 10.42 -13.03
C TYR A 194 -5.77 10.73 -14.26
N THR A 195 -5.61 9.79 -15.18
CA THR A 195 -4.92 10.02 -16.45
C THR A 195 -5.88 10.63 -17.46
N ASP A 196 -5.44 11.67 -18.17
CA ASP A 196 -6.23 12.27 -19.25
C ASP A 196 -6.71 11.21 -20.26
N PHE A 197 -7.99 11.22 -20.62
CA PHE A 197 -8.57 10.12 -21.40
C PHE A 197 -7.93 9.97 -22.79
N SER A 198 -7.51 11.07 -23.43
CA SER A 198 -6.74 11.02 -24.67
C SER A 198 -5.38 10.34 -24.49
N LEU A 199 -4.72 10.50 -23.34
CA LEU A 199 -3.52 9.75 -23.01
C LEU A 199 -3.85 8.27 -22.80
N VAL A 200 -4.92 7.92 -22.08
CA VAL A 200 -5.35 6.51 -21.93
C VAL A 200 -5.55 5.85 -23.31
N ARG A 201 -6.22 6.54 -24.23
CA ARG A 201 -6.39 6.10 -25.63
C ARG A 201 -5.06 5.87 -26.34
N LEU A 202 -4.10 6.79 -26.21
CA LEU A 202 -2.76 6.62 -26.76
C LEU A 202 -2.06 5.38 -26.18
N ILE A 203 -2.13 5.15 -24.87
CA ILE A 203 -1.56 3.96 -24.23
C ILE A 203 -2.18 2.69 -24.80
N LEU A 204 -3.49 2.66 -25.02
CA LEU A 204 -4.21 1.53 -25.59
C LEU A 204 -3.80 1.27 -27.06
N ILE A 205 -3.71 2.32 -27.87
CA ILE A 205 -3.17 2.24 -29.24
C ILE A 205 -1.77 1.63 -29.22
N SER A 206 -0.88 2.16 -28.36
CA SER A 206 0.48 1.64 -28.25
C SER A 206 0.52 0.19 -27.78
N ILE A 207 -0.28 -0.21 -26.77
CA ILE A 207 -0.37 -1.61 -26.32
C ILE A 207 -0.82 -2.53 -27.46
N LYS A 208 -1.75 -2.08 -28.30
CA LYS A 208 -2.29 -2.88 -29.40
C LYS A 208 -1.30 -3.01 -30.55
N TYR A 209 -0.70 -1.92 -30.98
CA TYR A 209 0.01 -1.83 -32.26
C TYR A 209 1.53 -1.78 -32.17
N THR A 210 2.12 -1.46 -31.02
CA THR A 210 3.57 -1.34 -30.87
C THR A 210 4.15 -2.46 -30.02
N GLU A 211 5.38 -2.87 -30.34
CA GLU A 211 6.10 -3.97 -29.67
C GLU A 211 7.26 -3.46 -28.81
N TYR A 212 7.10 -2.30 -28.18
CA TYR A 212 8.08 -1.78 -27.23
C TYR A 212 8.15 -2.65 -25.96
N ALA A 213 9.28 -2.60 -25.25
CA ALA A 213 9.43 -3.32 -23.97
C ALA A 213 8.40 -2.87 -22.92
N GLN A 214 7.99 -1.60 -22.98
CA GLN A 214 7.02 -0.96 -22.10
C GLN A 214 5.61 -1.45 -22.37
N THR A 215 5.21 -1.51 -23.64
CA THR A 215 3.87 -2.00 -24.02
C THR A 215 3.73 -3.48 -23.73
N ASN A 216 4.79 -4.27 -23.95
CA ASN A 216 4.84 -5.66 -23.54
C ASN A 216 4.71 -5.82 -22.02
N CYS A 217 5.36 -4.96 -21.23
CA CYS A 217 5.19 -4.98 -19.78
C CYS A 217 3.75 -4.70 -19.34
N LEU A 218 3.10 -3.70 -19.95
CA LEU A 218 1.72 -3.35 -19.66
C LEU A 218 0.76 -4.49 -20.05
N ARG A 219 0.93 -5.03 -21.26
CA ARG A 219 0.15 -6.14 -21.82
C ARG A 219 0.21 -7.41 -20.96
N ASN A 220 1.37 -7.68 -20.37
CA ASN A 220 1.59 -8.87 -19.54
C ASN A 220 1.08 -8.73 -18.09
N ASN A 221 0.79 -7.50 -17.63
CA ASN A 221 0.25 -7.27 -16.29
C ASN A 221 -1.27 -7.53 -16.29
N LYS A 222 -1.66 -8.75 -15.88
CA LYS A 222 -3.06 -9.20 -15.88
C LYS A 222 -3.97 -8.40 -14.95
N GLU A 223 -3.44 -7.94 -13.81
CA GLU A 223 -4.22 -7.17 -12.84
C GLU A 223 -4.58 -5.81 -13.45
N PHE A 224 -3.59 -5.11 -14.00
CA PHE A 224 -3.77 -3.86 -14.72
C PHE A 224 -4.71 -3.99 -15.93
N MET A 225 -4.51 -5.01 -16.78
CA MET A 225 -5.38 -5.24 -17.93
C MET A 225 -6.82 -5.59 -17.51
N GLY A 226 -7.01 -6.29 -16.39
CA GLY A 226 -8.34 -6.57 -15.83
C GLY A 226 -9.08 -5.31 -15.37
N VAL A 227 -8.36 -4.27 -14.93
CA VAL A 227 -8.98 -2.98 -14.60
C VAL A 227 -9.56 -2.30 -15.84
N PHE A 228 -8.88 -2.35 -16.99
CA PHE A 228 -9.43 -1.80 -18.23
C PHE A 228 -10.73 -2.49 -18.68
N GLU A 229 -10.83 -3.80 -18.48
CA GLU A 229 -12.07 -4.55 -18.76
C GLU A 229 -13.19 -4.14 -17.81
N THR A 230 -12.87 -3.99 -16.52
CA THR A 230 -13.83 -3.60 -15.48
C THR A 230 -14.37 -2.19 -15.71
N LEU A 231 -13.53 -1.27 -16.17
CA LEU A 231 -13.91 0.10 -16.50
C LEU A 231 -14.61 0.24 -17.86
N GLY A 232 -14.80 -0.85 -18.63
CA GLY A 232 -15.43 -0.81 -19.96
C GLY A 232 -14.59 -0.13 -21.05
N ILE A 233 -13.31 0.12 -20.78
CA ILE A 233 -12.39 0.79 -21.70
C ILE A 233 -11.91 -0.16 -22.80
N SER A 234 -11.99 -1.48 -22.57
CA SER A 234 -11.61 -2.50 -23.56
C SER A 234 -12.45 -2.46 -24.83
N ASP A 235 -13.67 -1.92 -24.81
CA ASP A 235 -14.50 -1.76 -26.00
C ASP A 235 -13.94 -0.71 -26.98
N TYR A 236 -13.19 0.28 -26.48
CA TYR A 236 -12.51 1.26 -27.34
C TYR A 236 -11.51 0.58 -28.29
N LEU A 237 -10.76 -0.43 -27.82
CA LEU A 237 -9.81 -1.21 -28.63
C LEU A 237 -10.47 -2.05 -29.73
N LYS A 238 -11.80 -2.24 -29.72
CA LYS A 238 -12.50 -2.92 -30.81
C LYS A 238 -12.75 -1.96 -31.97
N ASN A 239 -12.98 -0.70 -31.66
CA ASN A 239 -13.31 0.35 -32.64
C ASN A 239 -12.05 0.93 -33.30
N ILE A 240 -10.93 0.95 -32.59
CA ILE A 240 -9.59 1.35 -33.08
C ILE A 240 -8.63 0.22 -32.85
#